data_AF-A0A956J155-F1
#
_entry.id   AF-A0A956J155-F1
#
_cell.length_a   1.000
_cell.length_b   1.000
_cell.length_c   1.000
_cell.angle_alpha   90.00
_cell.angle_beta   90.00
_cell.angle_gamma   90.00
#
_symmetry.space_group_name_H-M   'P 1'
#
loop_
_entity.id
_entity.type
_entity.pdbx_description
1 polymer ?
#
loop_
_entity_poly.entity_id
_entity_poly.type
_entity_poly.pdbx_seq_one_letter_code
_entity_poly.pdbx_strand_id
1 'polypeptide(L)'
;DRLLQVEGIRHALATGWYEDCLFMSVRTRGRKQNAGRILHGLIQEPGLGGAGGHPQMAGARVPMEGKSERSRMDLRRKIITQLLTAFGVDARHFQRIMTKSSAPKNGESKRKNKNKDPERKKDKVEKSDKPEKAEKKKAKSKAPPREASS
;
A
#
# COMPACT_ATOMS: atom_id res chain seq x y z
N ASP A 1 -15.13 -11.04 -12.84
CA ASP A 1 -16.30 -10.36 -12.23
C ASP A 1 -17.21 -11.39 -11.55
N ARG A 2 -16.69 -12.11 -10.55
CA ARG A 2 -17.41 -13.26 -9.97
C ARG A 2 -18.50 -12.84 -8.97
N LEU A 3 -18.32 -11.71 -8.29
CA LEU A 3 -19.29 -11.21 -7.30
C LEU A 3 -20.60 -10.74 -7.95
N LEU A 4 -20.53 -10.17 -9.15
CA LEU A 4 -21.74 -9.83 -9.87
C LEU A 4 -22.46 -11.08 -10.41
N GLN A 5 -21.80 -12.21 -10.65
CA GLN A 5 -22.48 -13.40 -11.21
C GLN A 5 -23.54 -14.02 -10.27
N VAL A 6 -23.57 -13.62 -8.99
CA VAL A 6 -24.61 -14.03 -8.05
C VAL A 6 -25.93 -13.32 -8.37
N GLU A 7 -26.99 -14.10 -8.54
CA GLU A 7 -28.33 -13.62 -8.83
C GLU A 7 -28.82 -12.65 -7.72
N GLY A 8 -29.49 -11.56 -8.12
CA GLY A 8 -29.96 -10.52 -7.21
C GLY A 8 -28.93 -9.46 -6.80
N ILE A 9 -27.63 -9.63 -7.08
CA ILE A 9 -26.63 -8.60 -6.77
C ILE A 9 -26.63 -7.49 -7.82
N ARG A 10 -27.07 -6.29 -7.42
CA ARG A 10 -27.09 -5.08 -8.27
C ARG A 10 -25.78 -4.30 -8.22
N HIS A 11 -25.13 -4.27 -7.06
CA HIS A 11 -23.90 -3.54 -6.81
C HIS A 11 -22.92 -4.43 -6.07
N ALA A 12 -21.66 -4.44 -6.50
CA ALA A 12 -20.57 -5.12 -5.83
C ALA A 12 -19.48 -4.12 -5.47
N LEU A 13 -19.09 -4.10 -4.20
CA LEU A 13 -17.94 -3.34 -3.71
C LEU A 13 -16.89 -4.32 -3.18
N ALA A 14 -15.67 -4.19 -3.66
CA ALA A 14 -14.49 -4.83 -3.10
C ALA A 14 -13.58 -3.76 -2.50
N THR A 15 -13.06 -4.00 -1.30
CA THR A 15 -12.05 -3.14 -0.66
C THR A 15 -10.87 -3.98 -0.21
N GLY A 16 -9.66 -3.48 -0.40
CA GLY A 16 -8.44 -4.15 0.01
C GLY A 16 -7.42 -3.17 0.56
N TRP A 17 -6.62 -3.63 1.51
CA TRP A 17 -5.43 -2.92 1.96
C TRP A 17 -4.23 -3.51 1.25
N TYR A 18 -3.40 -2.67 0.66
CA TYR A 18 -2.10 -3.06 0.13
C TYR A 18 -1.12 -1.94 0.42
N GLU A 19 -0.01 -2.29 1.09
CA GLU A 19 0.92 -1.32 1.69
C GLU A 19 0.17 -0.28 2.55
N ASP A 20 0.43 1.01 2.33
CA ASP A 20 -0.24 2.12 3.01
C ASP A 20 -1.41 2.70 2.18
N CYS A 21 -2.00 1.90 1.29
CA CYS A 21 -3.10 2.33 0.46
C CYS A 21 -4.36 1.48 0.67
N LEU A 22 -5.51 2.16 0.71
CA LEU A 22 -6.83 1.53 0.60
C LEU A 22 -7.24 1.55 -0.87
N PHE A 23 -7.47 0.36 -1.42
CA PHE A 23 -8.00 0.17 -2.76
C PHE A 23 -9.48 -0.17 -2.71
N MET A 24 -10.23 0.40 -3.62
CA MET A 24 -11.66 0.15 -3.77
C MET A 24 -11.99 -0.14 -5.23
N SER A 25 -12.84 -1.12 -5.47
CA SER A 25 -13.40 -1.41 -6.79
C SER A 25 -14.90 -1.60 -6.65
N VAL A 26 -15.65 -0.85 -7.46
CA VAL A 26 -17.10 -0.86 -7.49
C VAL A 26 -17.55 -1.31 -8.87
N ARG A 27 -18.52 -2.20 -8.90
CA ARG A 27 -19.24 -2.57 -10.13
C ARG A 27 -20.74 -2.52 -9.88
N THR A 28 -21.47 -2.04 -10.87
CA THR A 28 -22.93 -1.86 -10.80
C THR A 28 -23.58 -2.30 -12.11
N ARG A 29 -24.75 -2.94 -12.01
CA ARG A 29 -25.60 -3.25 -13.15
C ARG A 29 -26.67 -2.20 -13.43
N GLY A 30 -26.94 -1.32 -12.46
CA GLY A 30 -27.97 -0.29 -12.59
C GLY A 30 -27.55 0.80 -13.55
N ARG A 31 -28.45 1.19 -14.48
CA ARG A 31 -28.24 2.37 -15.37
C ARG A 31 -28.38 3.71 -14.64
N LYS A 32 -29.03 3.73 -13.47
CA LYS A 32 -29.34 4.94 -12.72
C LYS A 32 -28.16 5.47 -11.89
N GLN A 33 -27.26 4.60 -11.45
CA GLN A 33 -26.13 4.98 -10.59
C GLN A 33 -24.82 4.93 -11.38
N ASN A 34 -24.12 6.06 -11.43
CA ASN A 34 -22.82 6.17 -12.10
C ASN A 34 -21.70 5.95 -11.07
N ALA A 35 -21.13 4.75 -11.04
CA ALA A 35 -20.08 4.38 -10.09
C ALA A 35 -18.85 5.30 -10.18
N GLY A 36 -18.45 5.70 -11.40
CA GLY A 36 -17.32 6.60 -11.63
C GLY A 36 -17.55 7.98 -11.00
N ARG A 37 -18.70 8.60 -11.27
CA ARG A 37 -19.05 9.90 -10.69
C ARG A 37 -19.17 9.85 -9.18
N ILE A 38 -19.76 8.79 -8.64
CA ILE A 38 -19.89 8.61 -7.18
C ILE A 38 -18.52 8.52 -6.51
N LEU A 39 -17.62 7.66 -7.02
CA LEU A 39 -16.27 7.55 -6.43
C LEU A 39 -15.45 8.83 -6.62
N HIS A 40 -15.60 9.52 -7.75
CA HIS A 40 -14.96 10.82 -7.98
C HIS A 40 -15.36 11.84 -6.91
N GLY A 41 -16.67 12.01 -6.67
CA GLY A 41 -17.18 12.95 -5.66
C GLY A 41 -16.85 12.56 -4.22
N LEU A 42 -16.72 11.27 -3.92
CA LEU A 42 -16.40 10.81 -2.58
C LEU A 42 -14.90 10.82 -2.25
N ILE A 43 -14.04 10.61 -3.25
CA ILE A 43 -12.59 10.41 -3.03
C ILE A 43 -11.76 11.53 -3.64
N GLN A 44 -12.00 11.86 -4.91
CA GLN A 44 -11.13 12.78 -5.65
C GLN A 44 -11.47 14.24 -5.35
N GLU A 45 -12.75 14.63 -5.36
CA GLU A 45 -13.17 16.00 -5.02
C GLU A 45 -12.72 16.45 -3.62
N PRO A 46 -12.80 15.60 -2.57
CA PRO A 46 -12.30 15.98 -1.24
C PRO A 46 -10.79 15.84 -1.08
N GLY A 47 -10.05 15.46 -2.14
CA GLY A 47 -8.59 15.30 -2.11
C GLY A 47 -8.10 14.11 -1.26
N LEU A 48 -8.93 13.08 -1.06
CA LEU A 48 -8.55 11.88 -0.29
C LEU A 48 -7.65 10.93 -1.09
N GLY A 49 -7.67 11.01 -2.42
CA GLY A 49 -6.89 10.14 -3.28
C GLY A 49 -7.34 10.23 -4.74
N GLY A 50 -7.03 9.20 -5.52
CA GLY A 50 -7.43 9.12 -6.93
C GLY A 50 -8.65 8.23 -7.11
N ALA A 51 -9.59 8.65 -7.98
CA ALA A 51 -10.75 7.85 -8.35
C ALA A 51 -11.12 8.02 -9.82
N GLY A 52 -11.63 6.96 -10.45
CA GLY A 52 -12.03 7.01 -11.84
C GLY A 52 -12.75 5.76 -12.32
N GLY A 53 -13.35 5.85 -13.50
CA GLY A 53 -13.99 4.72 -14.15
C GLY A 53 -15.19 5.12 -15.00
N HIS A 54 -15.95 4.10 -15.39
CA HIS A 54 -17.16 4.20 -16.18
C HIS A 54 -18.42 4.16 -15.30
N PRO A 55 -19.61 4.46 -15.84
CA PRO A 55 -20.85 4.40 -15.08
C PRO A 55 -21.09 3.03 -14.40
N GLN A 56 -20.68 1.94 -15.04
CA GLN A 56 -20.88 0.58 -14.54
C GLN A 56 -19.73 0.03 -13.68
N MET A 57 -18.54 0.64 -13.74
CA MET A 57 -17.39 0.16 -12.99
C MET A 57 -16.45 1.31 -12.65
N ALA A 58 -15.96 1.34 -11.42
CA ALA A 58 -15.02 2.36 -10.99
C ALA A 58 -14.04 1.83 -9.96
N GLY A 59 -12.89 2.48 -9.90
CA GLY A 59 -11.82 2.19 -8.95
C GLY A 59 -11.42 3.45 -8.19
N ALA A 60 -10.91 3.25 -6.98
CA ALA A 60 -10.31 4.32 -6.20
C ALA A 60 -9.11 3.81 -5.40
N ARG A 61 -8.15 4.72 -5.18
CA ARG A 61 -6.97 4.52 -4.33
C ARG A 61 -6.89 5.69 -3.36
N VAL A 62 -6.84 5.38 -2.07
CA VAL A 62 -6.72 6.35 -0.98
C VAL A 62 -5.39 6.10 -0.26
N PRO A 63 -4.40 7.00 -0.39
CA PRO A 63 -3.16 6.96 0.38
C PRO A 63 -3.45 7.17 1.88
N MET A 64 -2.80 6.38 2.74
CA MET A 64 -3.04 6.30 4.19
C MET A 64 -1.74 6.31 4.99
N GLU A 65 -0.64 6.74 4.37
CA GLU A 65 0.66 6.91 4.99
C GLU A 65 0.53 7.83 6.22
N GLY A 66 1.19 7.48 7.32
CA GLY A 66 1.17 8.26 8.57
C GLY A 66 -0.13 8.22 9.38
N LYS A 67 -1.20 7.56 8.90
CA LYS A 67 -2.45 7.38 9.68
C LYS A 67 -2.37 6.17 10.59
N SER A 68 -2.83 6.31 11.83
CA SER A 68 -2.99 5.19 12.77
C SER A 68 -4.00 4.15 12.26
N GLU A 69 -3.89 2.90 12.71
CA GLU A 69 -4.81 1.83 12.32
C GLU A 69 -6.28 2.19 12.62
N ARG A 70 -6.54 2.83 13.76
CA ARG A 70 -7.88 3.32 14.11
C ARG A 70 -8.40 4.34 13.09
N SER A 71 -7.59 5.34 12.76
CA SER A 71 -7.94 6.36 11.76
C SER A 71 -8.18 5.76 10.38
N ARG A 72 -7.37 4.77 9.98
CA ARG A 72 -7.55 3.99 8.75
C ARG A 72 -8.90 3.28 8.72
N MET A 73 -9.27 2.61 9.81
CA MET A 73 -10.56 1.90 9.91
C MET A 73 -11.76 2.85 9.91
N ASP A 74 -11.66 3.97 10.62
CA ASP A 74 -12.72 4.96 10.71
C ASP A 74 -12.96 5.64 9.35
N LEU A 75 -11.90 6.02 8.64
CA LEU A 75 -12.01 6.58 7.30
C LEU A 75 -12.59 5.56 6.32
N ARG A 76 -12.16 4.29 6.36
CA ARG A 76 -12.75 3.23 5.54
C ARG A 76 -14.24 3.10 5.79
N ARG A 77 -14.67 3.08 7.06
CA ARG A 77 -16.08 2.98 7.43
C ARG A 77 -16.87 4.18 6.91
N LYS A 78 -16.35 5.38 7.07
CA LYS A 78 -16.98 6.62 6.58
C LYS A 78 -17.20 6.57 5.06
N ILE A 79 -16.16 6.23 4.30
CA ILE A 79 -16.24 6.14 2.83
C ILE A 79 -17.27 5.08 2.41
N ILE A 80 -17.22 3.88 3.00
CA ILE A 80 -18.18 2.81 2.68
C ILE A 80 -19.61 3.26 2.98
N THR A 81 -19.84 3.92 4.11
CA THR A 81 -21.18 4.41 4.50
C THR A 81 -21.70 5.42 3.47
N GLN A 82 -20.87 6.41 3.11
CA GLN A 82 -21.25 7.42 2.10
C GLN A 82 -21.50 6.80 0.73
N LEU A 83 -20.71 5.79 0.36
CA LEU A 83 -20.89 5.05 -0.88
C LEU A 83 -22.24 4.33 -0.92
N LEU A 84 -22.60 3.62 0.15
CA LEU A 84 -23.89 2.93 0.25
C LEU A 84 -25.07 3.90 0.16
N THR A 85 -24.98 5.03 0.86
CA THR A 85 -25.96 6.12 0.77
C THR A 85 -26.08 6.65 -0.65
N ALA A 86 -24.97 6.87 -1.36
CA ALA A 86 -24.96 7.36 -2.74
C ALA A 86 -25.58 6.35 -3.72
N PHE A 87 -25.45 5.04 -3.46
CA PHE A 87 -26.16 4.02 -4.24
C PHE A 87 -27.64 3.87 -3.86
N GLY A 88 -28.12 4.58 -2.85
CA GLY A 88 -29.50 4.46 -2.35
C GLY A 88 -29.77 3.09 -1.72
N VAL A 89 -28.73 2.43 -1.21
CA VAL A 89 -28.83 1.12 -0.58
C VAL A 89 -28.96 1.34 0.93
N ASP A 90 -30.10 0.93 1.49
CA ASP A 90 -30.23 0.81 2.95
C ASP A 90 -29.20 -0.22 3.43
N ALA A 91 -28.43 0.12 4.46
CA ALA A 91 -27.43 -0.76 5.06
C ALA A 91 -28.00 -2.13 5.46
N ARG A 92 -29.32 -2.24 5.69
CA ARG A 92 -30.03 -3.51 5.95
C ARG A 92 -30.04 -4.48 4.77
N HIS A 93 -29.92 -3.98 3.54
CA HIS A 93 -29.89 -4.80 2.32
C HIS A 93 -28.46 -5.08 1.83
N PHE A 94 -27.44 -4.61 2.54
CA PHE A 94 -26.05 -4.86 2.18
C PHE A 94 -25.52 -6.11 2.89
N GLN A 95 -25.39 -7.21 2.14
CA GLN A 95 -24.78 -8.42 2.67
C GLN A 95 -23.26 -8.37 2.49
N ARG A 96 -22.52 -8.43 3.59
CA ARG A 96 -21.07 -8.56 3.57
C ARG A 96 -20.71 -10.01 3.28
N ILE A 97 -20.42 -10.31 2.02
CA ILE A 97 -20.14 -11.67 1.54
C ILE A 97 -18.80 -12.21 2.06
N MET A 98 -17.79 -11.35 2.18
CA MET A 98 -16.46 -11.75 2.65
C MET A 98 -15.98 -10.83 3.77
N THR A 99 -15.50 -11.45 4.86
CA THR A 99 -14.59 -10.82 5.82
C THR A 99 -13.27 -11.55 5.75
N LYS A 100 -12.18 -10.90 6.19
CA LYS A 100 -10.81 -11.44 6.13
C LYS A 100 -10.83 -12.96 6.40
N SER A 101 -10.50 -13.75 5.39
CA SER A 101 -9.68 -14.94 5.65
C SER A 101 -8.47 -14.40 6.39
N SER A 102 -8.23 -14.90 7.60
CA SER A 102 -7.08 -14.55 8.41
C SER A 102 -5.83 -14.74 7.56
N ALA A 103 -5.29 -13.65 7.00
CA ALA A 103 -3.95 -13.66 6.45
C ALA A 103 -3.03 -14.19 7.58
N PRO A 104 -2.25 -15.25 7.36
CA PRO A 104 -1.43 -15.81 8.41
C PRO A 104 -0.45 -14.73 8.88
N LYS A 105 -0.47 -14.44 10.19
CA LYS A 105 0.61 -13.71 10.85
C LYS A 105 1.83 -14.64 10.96
N ASN A 106 2.49 -14.96 9.85
CA ASN A 106 3.87 -15.42 9.89
C ASN A 106 4.74 -14.17 9.74
N GLY A 107 5.56 -13.75 10.67
CA GLY A 107 6.13 -14.44 11.82
C GLY A 107 7.51 -13.79 11.97
N GLU A 108 7.72 -13.10 13.09
CA GLU A 108 9.00 -12.47 13.43
C GLU A 108 10.14 -13.48 13.22
N SER A 109 11.07 -13.19 12.31
CA SER A 109 12.30 -13.96 12.18
C SER A 109 13.25 -13.59 13.33
N LYS A 110 12.88 -13.99 14.56
CA LYS A 110 13.81 -14.08 15.68
C LYS A 110 14.58 -15.39 15.56
N ARG A 111 15.60 -15.43 14.71
CA ARG A 111 16.66 -16.44 14.83
C ARG A 111 17.56 -16.06 16.01
N LYS A 112 17.20 -16.54 17.20
CA LYS A 112 18.14 -16.76 18.31
C LYS A 112 18.06 -18.23 18.71
N ASN A 113 19.11 -18.99 18.41
CA ASN A 113 19.62 -20.03 19.29
C ASN A 113 21.08 -20.28 18.88
N LYS A 114 22.04 -19.87 19.71
CA LYS A 114 22.66 -20.69 20.76
C LYS A 114 23.15 -22.04 20.21
N ASN A 115 24.38 -22.05 19.73
CA ASN A 115 25.26 -23.18 20.00
C ASN A 115 26.44 -22.63 20.80
N LYS A 116 26.49 -23.07 22.05
CA LYS A 116 27.58 -22.87 23.00
C LYS A 116 27.84 -24.28 23.51
N ASP A 117 28.98 -24.86 23.15
CA ASP A 117 29.76 -25.70 24.04
C ASP A 117 31.21 -25.82 23.52
N PRO A 118 32.18 -26.08 24.41
CA PRO A 118 33.50 -25.49 24.34
C PRO A 118 34.61 -26.55 24.16
N GLU A 119 35.85 -26.07 24.08
CA GLU A 119 37.11 -26.81 24.25
C GLU A 119 37.54 -27.83 23.17
N ARG A 120 38.57 -27.46 22.39
CA ARG A 120 39.93 -28.03 22.61
C ARG A 120 41.01 -27.21 21.90
N LYS A 121 42.06 -26.89 22.66
CA LYS A 121 43.30 -26.20 22.26
C LYS A 121 44.18 -27.03 21.32
N LYS A 122 44.99 -26.33 20.51
CA LYS A 122 46.47 -26.45 20.32
C LYS A 122 46.84 -25.75 18.99
N ASP A 123 47.44 -24.56 19.08
CA ASP A 123 48.88 -24.30 18.97
C ASP A 123 49.43 -24.37 17.53
N LYS A 124 49.71 -23.21 16.92
CA LYS A 124 51.07 -22.88 16.46
C LYS A 124 51.22 -21.44 16.00
N VAL A 125 52.34 -20.88 16.44
CA VAL A 125 52.92 -19.56 16.25
C VAL A 125 53.59 -19.49 14.89
N GLU A 126 53.48 -18.36 14.18
CA GLU A 126 54.66 -17.64 13.65
C GLU A 126 54.35 -16.23 13.15
N LYS A 127 55.29 -15.33 13.45
CA LYS A 127 55.35 -13.89 13.17
C LYS A 127 55.90 -13.63 11.77
N SER A 128 55.54 -12.48 11.19
CA SER A 128 56.43 -11.54 10.48
C SER A 128 55.56 -10.37 10.00
N ASP A 129 55.68 -9.19 10.63
CA ASP A 129 56.56 -8.07 10.28
C ASP A 129 55.85 -7.01 9.40
N LYS A 130 55.80 -5.80 9.98
CA LYS A 130 55.38 -4.50 9.42
C LYS A 130 56.49 -3.95 8.49
N PRO A 131 56.44 -2.67 8.04
CA PRO A 131 55.40 -1.87 7.37
C PRO A 131 56.00 -1.12 6.12
N GLU A 132 55.21 -0.46 5.25
CA GLU A 132 55.64 0.85 4.72
C GLU A 132 54.54 1.68 4.03
N LYS A 133 54.77 2.99 4.07
CA LYS A 133 53.97 4.15 3.67
C LYS A 133 54.11 4.47 2.16
N ALA A 134 53.19 5.32 1.66
CA ALA A 134 53.43 6.55 0.87
C ALA A 134 52.24 6.77 -0.09
N GLU A 135 51.37 7.77 0.11
CA GLU A 135 51.53 9.21 -0.13
C GLU A 135 51.15 9.66 -1.57
N LYS A 136 50.03 10.42 -1.62
CA LYS A 136 49.61 11.53 -2.50
C LYS A 136 49.84 11.44 -4.03
N LYS A 137 48.78 11.84 -4.78
CA LYS A 137 48.82 13.06 -5.60
C LYS A 137 47.41 13.56 -6.00
N LYS A 138 47.19 14.86 -5.73
CA LYS A 138 46.15 15.72 -6.29
C LYS A 138 46.39 15.93 -7.80
N ALA A 139 45.31 16.09 -8.57
CA ALA A 139 45.30 17.03 -9.70
C ALA A 139 43.87 17.52 -9.99
N LYS A 140 43.73 18.83 -10.11
CA LYS A 140 42.54 19.62 -10.47
C LYS A 140 42.51 19.88 -11.99
N SER A 141 41.32 20.03 -12.56
CA SER A 141 40.96 20.94 -13.67
C SER A 141 39.42 21.05 -13.68
N LYS A 142 38.72 22.20 -13.48
CA LYS A 142 38.63 23.50 -14.23
C LYS A 142 38.28 23.22 -15.71
N ALA A 143 37.19 23.68 -16.34
CA ALA A 143 36.43 24.96 -16.29
C ALA A 143 35.04 24.83 -17.03
N PRO A 144 34.20 25.89 -17.14
CA PRO A 144 32.77 25.86 -17.49
C PRO A 144 32.42 26.31 -18.94
N PRO A 145 31.14 26.27 -19.33
CA PRO A 145 30.51 27.39 -20.07
C PRO A 145 29.04 27.61 -19.64
N ARG A 146 28.27 28.66 -19.96
CA ARG A 146 28.40 29.97 -20.63
C ARG A 146 27.10 30.73 -20.32
N GLU A 147 27.17 32.04 -20.27
CA GLU A 147 26.03 32.96 -20.23
C GLU A 147 25.20 32.89 -21.51
N ALA A 148 23.90 33.15 -21.40
CA ALA A 148 23.08 33.68 -22.48
C ALA A 148 22.02 34.62 -21.89
N SER A 149 22.33 35.91 -21.97
CA SER A 149 21.40 37.02 -21.93
C SER A 149 20.59 37.09 -23.22
N SER A 150 19.26 37.24 -23.11
CA SER A 150 18.38 38.07 -23.96
C SER A 150 16.99 38.09 -23.32
#